data_AF-A0A6N1YC96-F1
#
_entry.id   AF-A0A6N1YC96-F1
#
_cell.length_a   1.000
_cell.length_b   1.000
_cell.length_c   1.000
_cell.angle_alpha   90.00
_cell.angle_beta   90.00
_cell.angle_gamma   90.00
#
_symmetry.space_group_name_H-M   'P 1'
#
loop_
_entity.id
_entity.type
_entity.pdbx_description
1 polymer ?
#
loop_
_entity_poly.entity_id
_entity_poly.type
_entity_poly.pdbx_seq_one_letter_code
_entity_poly.pdbx_strand_id
1 'polypeptide(L)'
;MHRQLLIGTLLTVVLTPAFSAPHSVHALQASPTIDGIINEQEWPGKQAANLSRAFHGKRGIKLYYAHDAKYLYLAADVEDQQLWADGSGNGTGNIWDTFDDDSIEWYFDLNLSKETHLQSTDRFLALNIGNFANPISNGVRNNT
;
A
#
# COMPACT_ATOMS: atom_id res chain seq x y z
N MET A 1 -7.29 -2.59 73.52
CA MET A 1 -7.87 -1.89 72.35
C MET A 1 -7.01 -2.21 71.13
N HIS A 2 -7.53 -2.95 70.15
CA HIS A 2 -6.83 -3.26 68.90
C HIS A 2 -7.70 -2.78 67.74
N ARG A 3 -7.18 -1.87 66.92
CA ARG A 3 -7.79 -1.45 65.66
C ARG A 3 -7.02 -2.12 64.53
N GLN A 4 -7.64 -3.07 63.85
CA GLN A 4 -7.17 -3.59 62.57
C GLN A 4 -7.70 -2.69 61.46
N LEU A 5 -6.82 -2.23 60.59
CA LEU A 5 -7.15 -1.46 59.40
C LEU A 5 -7.13 -2.43 58.21
N LEU A 6 -8.30 -2.74 57.64
CA LEU A 6 -8.38 -3.42 56.35
C LEU A 6 -8.21 -2.37 55.24
N ILE A 7 -7.16 -2.50 54.43
CA ILE A 7 -7.01 -1.77 53.17
C ILE A 7 -7.38 -2.76 52.06
N GLY A 8 -8.60 -2.64 51.54
CA GLY A 8 -9.02 -3.38 50.36
C GLY A 8 -8.51 -2.67 49.11
N THR A 9 -7.55 -3.27 48.42
CA THR A 9 -7.11 -2.80 47.10
C THR A 9 -8.12 -3.25 46.06
N LEU A 10 -8.89 -2.29 45.52
CA LEU A 10 -9.82 -2.56 44.42
C LEU A 10 -9.01 -2.64 43.11
N LEU A 11 -8.65 -3.85 42.67
CA LEU A 11 -8.01 -4.05 41.38
C LEU A 11 -9.08 -3.98 40.29
N THR A 12 -9.26 -2.81 39.68
CA THR A 12 -10.08 -2.65 38.49
C THR A 12 -9.27 -3.16 37.29
N VAL A 13 -9.47 -4.41 36.90
CA VAL A 13 -8.97 -4.92 35.62
C VAL A 13 -9.81 -4.27 34.53
N VAL A 14 -9.33 -3.17 33.98
CA VAL A 14 -9.87 -2.62 32.73
C VAL A 14 -9.38 -3.56 31.63
N LEU A 15 -10.25 -4.48 31.22
CA LEU A 15 -10.09 -5.19 29.95
C LEU A 15 -10.20 -4.15 28.84
N THR A 16 -9.09 -3.49 28.50
CA THR A 16 -8.99 -2.83 27.20
C THR A 16 -9.12 -3.93 26.15
N PRO A 17 -10.08 -3.86 25.22
CA PRO A 17 -10.04 -4.74 24.08
C PRO A 17 -8.67 -4.57 23.43
N ALA A 18 -7.93 -5.66 23.29
CA ALA A 18 -6.76 -5.70 22.44
C ALA A 18 -7.27 -5.51 21.01
N PHE A 19 -7.46 -4.26 20.61
CA PHE A 19 -7.42 -3.93 19.20
C PHE A 19 -6.04 -4.36 18.75
N SER A 20 -5.98 -5.43 17.95
CA SER A 20 -4.83 -5.65 17.07
C SER A 20 -4.67 -4.34 16.33
N ALA A 21 -3.60 -3.60 16.61
CA ALA A 21 -3.39 -2.30 16.00
C ALA A 21 -3.61 -2.48 14.49
N PRO A 22 -4.43 -1.64 13.83
CA PRO A 22 -4.45 -1.65 12.37
C PRO A 22 -3.00 -1.54 11.92
N HIS A 23 -2.60 -2.36 10.94
CA HIS A 23 -1.24 -2.41 10.41
C HIS A 23 -0.59 -1.05 10.50
N SER A 24 0.35 -0.89 11.44
CA SER A 24 0.88 0.44 11.72
C SER A 24 1.67 0.85 10.50
N VAL A 25 1.22 1.88 9.79
CA VAL A 25 2.01 2.48 8.72
C VAL A 25 3.28 3.00 9.39
N HIS A 26 4.42 2.50 8.93
CA HIS A 26 5.68 2.79 9.59
C HIS A 26 6.04 4.26 9.35
N ALA A 27 6.40 4.97 10.42
CA ALA A 27 7.11 6.22 10.29
C ALA A 27 8.45 5.94 9.59
N LEU A 28 8.80 6.79 8.63
CA LEU A 28 10.00 6.64 7.84
C LEU A 28 11.27 6.73 8.69
N GLN A 29 12.26 5.87 8.39
CA GLN A 29 13.62 6.03 8.90
C GLN A 29 14.39 7.12 8.13
N ALA A 30 14.03 7.35 6.87
CA ALA A 30 14.48 8.43 6.00
C ALA A 30 13.40 8.75 4.96
N SER A 31 13.24 10.01 4.55
CA SER A 31 12.27 10.38 3.50
C SER A 31 12.68 9.80 2.14
N PRO A 32 11.85 8.97 1.48
CA PRO A 32 12.17 8.39 0.19
C PRO A 32 12.26 9.44 -0.91
N THR A 33 13.22 9.25 -1.81
CA THR A 33 13.24 9.96 -3.09
C THR A 33 12.20 9.34 -4.04
N ILE A 34 11.45 10.17 -4.78
CA ILE A 34 10.48 9.68 -5.78
C ILE A 34 11.21 9.49 -7.13
N ASP A 35 11.92 8.37 -7.26
CA ASP A 35 12.74 8.04 -8.44
C ASP A 35 12.47 6.63 -9.01
N GLY A 36 11.56 5.88 -8.38
CA GLY A 36 11.21 4.51 -8.78
C GLY A 36 12.16 3.43 -8.26
N ILE A 37 13.12 3.76 -7.39
CA ILE A 37 14.07 2.81 -6.81
C ILE A 37 13.58 2.35 -5.44
N ILE A 38 13.48 1.03 -5.25
CA ILE A 38 13.21 0.41 -3.95
C ILE A 38 14.53 -0.13 -3.40
N ASN A 39 15.00 0.45 -2.29
CA ASN A 39 16.24 0.04 -1.61
C ASN A 39 16.01 -0.15 -0.10
N GLU A 40 16.85 -0.92 0.57
CA GLU A 40 16.68 -1.25 1.99
C GLU A 40 16.82 -0.06 2.95
N GLN A 41 17.43 1.06 2.51
CA GLN A 41 17.60 2.24 3.35
C GLN A 41 16.30 3.05 3.46
N GLU A 42 15.58 3.23 2.36
CA GLU A 42 14.31 3.95 2.30
C GLU A 42 13.10 3.03 2.48
N TRP A 43 13.22 1.78 2.01
CA TRP A 43 12.15 0.78 1.94
C TRP A 43 12.60 -0.58 2.50
N PRO A 44 12.74 -0.73 3.83
CA PRO A 44 13.21 -1.97 4.43
C PRO A 44 12.29 -3.15 4.07
N GLY A 45 12.84 -4.24 3.53
CA GLY A 45 12.06 -5.37 3.03
C GLY A 45 11.16 -6.03 4.09
N LYS A 46 11.56 -5.96 5.37
CA LYS A 46 10.79 -6.45 6.53
C LYS A 46 9.48 -5.67 6.78
N GLN A 47 9.33 -4.49 6.19
CA GLN A 47 8.14 -3.65 6.31
C GLN A 47 7.17 -3.81 5.12
N ALA A 48 7.54 -4.64 4.14
CA ALA A 48 6.69 -4.92 2.99
C ALA A 48 5.46 -5.75 3.38
N ALA A 49 4.29 -5.31 2.94
CA ALA A 49 3.10 -6.13 2.87
C ALA A 49 3.16 -6.98 1.59
N ASN A 50 3.16 -8.30 1.74
CA ASN A 50 3.16 -9.21 0.60
C ASN A 50 1.71 -9.57 0.24
N LEU A 51 1.29 -9.23 -0.97
CA LEU A 51 0.07 -9.76 -1.56
C LEU A 51 0.46 -10.89 -2.53
N SER A 52 -0.03 -12.09 -2.27
CA SER A 52 0.05 -13.21 -3.21
C SER A 52 -1.35 -13.60 -3.65
N ARG A 53 -1.56 -13.75 -4.96
CA ARG A 53 -2.76 -14.45 -5.44
C ARG A 53 -2.56 -15.94 -5.23
N ALA A 54 -3.32 -16.54 -4.31
CA ALA A 54 -3.18 -17.94 -3.87
C ALA A 54 -3.21 -18.99 -5.00
N PHE A 55 -3.64 -18.63 -6.21
CA PHE A 55 -3.80 -19.55 -7.35
C PHE A 55 -2.97 -19.19 -8.60
N HIS A 56 -2.04 -18.23 -8.51
CA HIS A 56 -1.17 -17.86 -9.62
C HIS A 56 0.29 -17.78 -9.17
N GLY A 57 1.08 -18.79 -9.52
CA GLY A 57 2.45 -18.99 -9.02
C GLY A 57 3.53 -17.97 -9.45
N LYS A 58 3.16 -16.84 -10.07
CA LYS A 58 4.10 -15.84 -10.64
C LYS A 58 3.53 -14.41 -10.66
N ARG A 59 2.85 -13.99 -9.58
CA ARG A 59 2.13 -12.70 -9.49
C ARG A 59 2.17 -12.14 -8.08
N GLY A 60 3.37 -12.06 -7.50
CA GLY A 60 3.57 -11.46 -6.18
C GLY A 60 3.59 -9.94 -6.27
N ILE A 61 3.01 -9.28 -5.28
CA ILE A 61 3.14 -7.83 -5.09
C ILE A 61 3.72 -7.60 -3.70
N LYS A 62 4.79 -6.83 -3.61
CA LYS A 62 5.27 -6.26 -2.35
C LYS A 62 4.86 -4.81 -2.30
N LEU A 63 4.08 -4.45 -1.29
CA LEU A 63 3.63 -3.09 -1.06
C LEU A 63 4.37 -2.49 0.13
N TYR A 64 4.82 -1.27 -0.04
CA TYR A 64 5.50 -0.49 0.98
C TYR A 64 4.71 0.78 1.22
N TYR A 65 4.53 1.11 2.50
CA TYR A 65 3.81 2.29 2.94
C TYR A 65 4.61 2.96 4.03
N ALA A 66 4.79 4.26 3.90
CA ALA A 66 5.51 5.01 4.89
C ALA A 66 5.05 6.46 4.88
N HIS A 67 5.29 7.20 5.96
CA HIS A 67 4.85 8.59 6.04
C HIS A 67 5.83 9.47 6.81
N ASP A 68 5.75 10.77 6.56
CA ASP A 68 6.31 11.81 7.41
C ASP A 68 5.19 12.77 7.86
N ALA A 69 5.55 13.98 8.33
CA ALA A 69 4.59 14.97 8.80
C ALA A 69 3.77 15.61 7.67
N LYS A 70 4.17 15.45 6.41
CA LYS A 70 3.61 16.15 5.25
C LYS A 70 3.07 15.20 4.18
N TYR A 71 3.67 14.02 4.02
CA TYR A 71 3.39 13.12 2.91
C TYR A 71 3.18 11.67 3.37
N LEU A 72 2.32 10.99 2.62
CA LEU A 72 2.23 9.55 2.55
C LEU A 72 3.03 9.10 1.31
N TYR A 73 3.90 8.11 1.50
CA TYR A 73 4.74 7.52 0.48
C TYR A 73 4.30 6.09 0.23
N LEU A 74 4.23 5.72 -1.05
CA LEU A 74 3.76 4.44 -1.53
C LEU A 74 4.79 3.89 -2.51
N ALA A 75 5.14 2.62 -2.37
CA ALA A 75 5.94 1.92 -3.36
C ALA A 75 5.42 0.49 -3.55
N ALA A 76 5.62 -0.04 -4.75
CA ALA A 76 5.21 -1.39 -5.10
C ALA A 76 6.28 -2.06 -5.97
N ASP A 77 6.65 -3.28 -5.59
CA ASP A 77 7.41 -4.21 -6.43
C ASP A 77 6.43 -5.27 -6.93
N VAL A 78 6.12 -5.23 -8.22
CA VAL A 78 5.11 -6.07 -8.88
C VAL A 78 5.83 -7.06 -9.79
N GLU A 79 5.56 -8.34 -9.58
CA GLU A 79 5.98 -9.40 -10.49
C GLU A 79 4.89 -9.65 -11.52
N ASP A 80 5.17 -9.32 -12.79
CA ASP A 80 4.40 -9.78 -13.94
C ASP A 80 5.33 -10.30 -15.04
N GLN A 81 4.88 -11.33 -15.76
CA GLN A 81 5.61 -11.93 -16.87
C GLN A 81 5.37 -11.23 -18.20
N GLN A 82 4.24 -10.53 -18.34
CA GLN A 82 3.88 -9.80 -19.54
C GLN A 82 3.42 -8.42 -19.11
N LEU A 83 3.93 -7.38 -19.76
CA LEU A 83 3.64 -5.99 -19.42
C LEU A 83 2.85 -5.33 -20.56
N TRP A 84 1.68 -4.81 -20.22
CA TRP A 84 0.74 -4.14 -21.11
C TRP A 84 0.37 -2.77 -20.54
N ALA A 85 0.58 -1.73 -21.33
CA ALA A 85 0.12 -0.36 -21.12
C ALA A 85 -0.17 0.28 -22.48
N ASP A 86 -1.10 -0.33 -23.22
CA ASP A 86 -1.50 0.07 -24.57
C ASP A 86 -3.02 0.24 -24.72
N GLY A 87 -3.74 0.31 -23.60
CA GLY A 87 -5.18 0.50 -23.48
C GLY A 87 -5.94 -0.70 -24.02
N SER A 88 -6.86 -0.46 -24.95
CA SER A 88 -7.58 -1.55 -25.65
C SER A 88 -6.75 -2.21 -26.78
N GLY A 89 -5.44 -1.95 -26.82
CA GLY A 89 -4.51 -2.40 -27.86
C GLY A 89 -4.30 -1.38 -28.99
N ASN A 90 -3.46 -1.76 -29.97
CA ASN A 90 -3.07 -0.93 -31.13
C ASN A 90 -2.26 0.34 -30.82
N GLY A 91 -1.63 0.41 -29.64
CA GLY A 91 -0.74 1.52 -29.28
C GLY A 91 -1.45 2.86 -29.05
N THR A 92 -2.76 2.84 -28.77
CA THR A 92 -3.56 4.04 -28.45
C THR A 92 -3.77 4.25 -26.95
N GLY A 93 -3.14 3.41 -26.11
CA GLY A 93 -3.24 3.50 -24.66
C GLY A 93 -2.71 4.81 -24.09
N ASN A 94 -3.33 5.25 -23.00
CA ASN A 94 -2.90 6.38 -22.18
C ASN A 94 -2.67 5.92 -20.73
N ILE A 95 -2.02 6.74 -19.91
CA ILE A 95 -1.65 6.37 -18.52
C ILE A 95 -2.86 6.09 -17.60
N TRP A 96 -4.06 6.51 -18.00
CA TRP A 96 -5.31 6.38 -17.25
C TRP A 96 -6.12 5.13 -17.64
N ASP A 97 -5.68 4.34 -18.63
CA ASP A 97 -6.36 3.12 -19.07
C ASP A 97 -6.11 1.93 -18.11
N THR A 98 -6.23 2.18 -16.80
CA THR A 98 -5.79 1.27 -15.73
C THR A 98 -6.60 -0.02 -15.60
N PHE A 99 -7.80 -0.07 -16.17
CA PHE A 99 -8.65 -1.26 -16.12
C PHE A 99 -8.20 -2.37 -17.08
N ASP A 100 -7.80 -1.98 -18.30
CA ASP A 100 -7.37 -2.92 -19.35
C ASP A 100 -5.84 -3.14 -19.33
N ASP A 101 -5.08 -2.19 -18.78
CA ASP A 101 -3.62 -2.23 -18.69
C ASP A 101 -3.09 -2.74 -17.34
N ASP A 102 -1.84 -3.20 -17.34
CA ASP A 102 -1.09 -3.48 -16.13
C ASP A 102 -0.85 -2.20 -15.34
N SER A 103 -1.51 -2.14 -14.19
CA SER A 103 -1.64 -0.92 -13.40
C SER A 103 -1.59 -1.19 -11.89
N ILE A 104 -1.43 -0.11 -11.14
CA ILE A 104 -1.63 -0.10 -9.71
C ILE A 104 -2.60 1.00 -9.32
N GLU A 105 -3.50 0.67 -8.41
CA GLU A 105 -4.52 1.58 -7.91
C GLU A 105 -4.50 1.59 -6.38
N TRP A 106 -4.51 2.78 -5.80
CA TRP A 106 -4.61 3.01 -4.37
C TRP A 106 -5.86 3.82 -4.06
N TYR A 107 -6.64 3.34 -3.09
CA TYR A 107 -7.89 3.94 -2.64
C TYR A 107 -7.76 4.35 -1.17
N PHE A 108 -8.21 5.55 -0.84
CA PHE A 108 -8.12 6.14 0.48
C PHE A 108 -9.50 6.61 0.95
N ASP A 109 -10.03 5.92 1.95
CA ASP A 109 -11.18 6.35 2.73
C ASP A 109 -10.68 7.16 3.93
N LEU A 110 -10.71 8.49 3.81
CA LEU A 110 -10.09 9.39 4.79
C LEU A 110 -10.97 9.61 6.04
N ASN A 111 -12.28 9.36 5.93
CA ASN A 111 -13.22 9.52 7.04
C ASN A 111 -13.68 8.18 7.62
N LEU A 112 -13.18 7.06 7.10
CA LEU A 112 -13.50 5.68 7.51
C LEU A 112 -14.99 5.36 7.39
N SER A 113 -15.68 6.01 6.45
CA SER A 113 -17.12 5.84 6.24
C SER A 113 -17.47 4.46 5.70
N LYS A 114 -16.56 3.82 4.95
CA LYS A 114 -16.72 2.48 4.35
C LYS A 114 -17.96 2.35 3.47
N GLU A 115 -18.34 3.46 2.83
CA GLU A 115 -19.46 3.48 1.90
C GLU A 115 -19.17 2.63 0.66
N THR A 116 -20.22 2.27 -0.07
CA THR A 116 -20.12 1.41 -1.27
C THR A 116 -19.60 2.13 -2.51
N HIS A 117 -19.33 3.44 -2.41
CA HIS A 117 -18.84 4.29 -3.49
C HIS A 117 -17.98 5.42 -2.93
N LEU A 118 -17.07 5.94 -3.75
CA LEU A 118 -16.17 7.03 -3.38
C LEU A 118 -16.95 8.30 -3.03
N GLN A 119 -16.65 8.85 -1.86
CA GLN A 119 -17.16 10.12 -1.36
C GLN A 119 -16.25 11.29 -1.77
N SER A 120 -16.73 12.52 -1.59
CA SER A 120 -15.94 13.73 -1.85
C SER A 120 -14.69 13.86 -0.96
N THR A 121 -14.68 13.18 0.19
CA THR A 121 -13.54 13.09 1.10
C THR A 121 -12.53 12.03 0.68
N ASP A 122 -12.90 11.10 -0.18
CA ASP A 122 -12.04 9.97 -0.54
C ASP A 122 -11.05 10.38 -1.62
N ARG A 123 -9.95 9.65 -1.72
CA ARG A 123 -8.94 9.87 -2.74
C ARG A 123 -8.63 8.55 -3.41
N PHE A 124 -8.30 8.62 -4.68
CA PHE A 124 -7.69 7.50 -5.38
C PHE A 124 -6.51 7.98 -6.22
N LEU A 125 -5.57 7.08 -6.45
CA LEU A 125 -4.45 7.27 -7.36
C LEU A 125 -4.32 5.99 -8.18
N ALA A 126 -4.45 6.10 -9.49
CA ALA A 126 -4.42 5.00 -10.42
C ALA A 126 -3.48 5.36 -11.58
N LEU A 127 -2.49 4.50 -11.83
CA LEU A 127 -1.48 4.70 -12.87
C LEU A 127 -1.16 3.33 -13.49
N ASN A 128 -1.08 3.26 -14.82
CA ASN A 128 -0.46 2.13 -15.50
C ASN A 128 1.06 2.29 -15.61
N ILE A 129 1.74 1.26 -16.09
CA ILE A 129 3.20 1.25 -16.28
C ILE A 129 3.68 2.04 -17.52
N GLY A 130 2.75 2.57 -18.32
CA GLY A 130 3.03 3.33 -19.53
C GLY A 130 3.61 4.70 -19.22
N ASN A 131 4.53 5.17 -20.06
CA ASN A 131 4.95 6.57 -20.01
C ASN A 131 3.86 7.44 -20.66
N PHE A 132 3.62 8.66 -20.14
CA PHE A 132 2.71 9.66 -20.72
C PHE A 132 2.81 9.83 -22.24
N ALA A 133 3.97 9.54 -22.84
CA ALA A 133 4.19 9.65 -24.29
C ALA A 133 4.54 8.33 -25.00
N ASN A 134 4.76 7.22 -24.29
CA ASN A 134 5.22 5.96 -24.88
C ASN A 134 4.46 4.77 -24.27
N PRO A 135 3.41 4.26 -24.93
CA PRO A 135 2.70 3.06 -24.49
C PRO A 135 3.59 1.81 -24.56
N ILE A 136 3.30 0.80 -23.73
CA ILE A 136 4.04 -0.47 -23.66
C ILE A 136 3.13 -1.59 -24.19
N SER A 137 3.49 -2.21 -25.31
CA SER A 137 2.79 -3.40 -25.81
C SER A 137 3.70 -4.62 -25.69
N ASN A 138 3.27 -5.62 -24.92
CA ASN A 138 4.03 -6.86 -24.70
C ASN A 138 5.48 -6.63 -24.25
N GLY A 139 5.66 -5.76 -23.25
CA GLY A 139 6.97 -5.52 -22.64
C GLY A 139 7.53 -6.81 -22.05
N VAL A 140 8.65 -7.28 -22.59
CA VAL A 140 9.44 -8.36 -21.99
C VAL A 140 10.54 -7.70 -21.15
N ARG A 141 10.72 -8.12 -19.89
CA ARG A 141 11.89 -7.70 -19.11
C ARG A 141 13.17 -8.07 -19.89
N ASN A 142 13.86 -7.08 -20.43
CA ASN A 142 15.25 -7.25 -20.83
C ASN A 142 16.05 -7.31 -19.53
N ASN A 143 16.51 -8.50 -19.13
CA ASN A 143 17.50 -8.66 -18.07
C ASN A 143 18.80 -8.00 -18.55
N THR A 144 19.03 -6.74 -18.22
CA THR A 144 20.33 -6.06 -18.26
C THR A 144 20.65 -5.51 -16.89
#